data_AF-A0A5D2CUU0-F1
#
_entry.id   AF-A0A5D2CUU0-F1
#
_cell.length_a   1.000
_cell.length_b   1.000
_cell.length_c   1.000
_cell.angle_alpha   90.00
_cell.angle_beta   90.00
_cell.angle_gamma   90.00
#
_symmetry.space_group_name_H-M   'P 1'
#
loop_
_entity.id
_entity.type
_entity.pdbx_description
1 polymer ?
#
loop_
_entity_poly.entity_id
_entity_poly.type
_entity_poly.pdbx_seq_one_letter_code
_entity_poly.pdbx_strand_id
1 'polypeptide(L)'
;MNGSSRGCLRKTEMGGVLGDKNGCVLALCSGPMGEGYAANAKLLAIENGLEIFGNSGWVGCKHLVIESDPMLSISLFKRVDTLVNAIGSINFMYVSRESNSWANELAK
;
A
#
# COMPACT_ATOMS: atom_id res chain seq x y z
N MET A 1 0.98 1.52 4.30
CA MET A 1 0.37 0.32 3.64
C MET A 1 1.09 -0.93 4.09
N ASN A 2 0.40 -2.06 4.26
CA ASN A 2 1.04 -3.33 4.59
C ASN A 2 0.24 -4.55 4.10
N GLY A 3 0.95 -5.65 3.88
CA GLY A 3 0.34 -6.95 3.61
C GLY A 3 0.95 -8.04 4.49
N SER A 4 0.15 -9.05 4.82
CA SER A 4 0.53 -10.17 5.67
C SER A 4 0.24 -11.51 5.00
N SER A 5 0.96 -12.55 5.41
CA SER A 5 0.70 -13.95 5.06
C SER A 5 1.05 -14.85 6.25
N ARG A 6 0.19 -15.80 6.59
CA ARG A 6 0.37 -16.70 7.74
C ARG A 6 1.30 -17.91 7.46
N GLY A 7 2.33 -17.76 6.63
CA GLY A 7 3.32 -18.81 6.32
C GLY A 7 3.68 -18.91 4.83
N CYS A 8 4.31 -20.01 4.41
CA CYS A 8 4.50 -20.30 2.98
C CYS A 8 3.16 -20.69 2.33
N LEU A 9 2.76 -19.94 1.29
CA LEU A 9 1.60 -20.21 0.44
C LEU A 9 0.28 -20.32 1.22
N ARG A 10 -0.10 -19.24 1.90
CA ARG A 10 -1.36 -19.13 2.65
C ARG A 10 -2.14 -17.88 2.25
N LYS A 11 -3.36 -17.77 2.78
CA LYS A 11 -4.20 -16.57 2.67
C LYS A 11 -3.40 -15.32 3.02
N THR A 12 -3.50 -14.34 2.13
CA THR A 12 -2.89 -13.02 2.26
C THR A 12 -3.97 -11.98 2.59
N GLU A 13 -3.58 -11.01 3.40
CA GLU A 13 -4.45 -9.91 3.84
C GLU A 13 -3.70 -8.59 3.65
N MET A 14 -4.45 -7.52 3.34
CA MET A 14 -3.92 -6.16 3.31
C MET A 14 -4.54 -5.31 4.38
N GLY A 15 -3.75 -4.33 4.78
CA GLY A 15 -4.17 -3.20 5.59
C GLY A 15 -3.56 -1.91 5.06
N GLY A 16 -4.37 -0.85 5.00
CA GLY A 16 -3.93 0.44 4.49
C GLY A 16 -4.64 1.60 5.17
N VAL A 17 -3.90 2.68 5.34
CA VAL A 17 -4.39 3.96 5.82
C VAL A 17 -4.10 4.98 4.73
N LEU A 18 -5.11 5.72 4.33
CA LEU A 18 -4.96 6.93 3.53
C LEU A 18 -5.10 8.13 4.46
N GLY A 19 -4.04 8.93 4.54
CA GLY A 19 -4.02 10.16 5.33
C GLY A 19 -3.82 11.39 4.44
N ASP A 20 -4.22 12.56 4.94
CA ASP A 20 -3.80 13.83 4.39
C ASP A 20 -2.46 14.29 4.99
N LYS A 21 -1.93 15.42 4.50
CA LYS A 21 -0.68 16.02 4.99
C LYS A 21 -0.72 16.47 6.46
N ASN A 22 -1.90 16.58 7.07
CA ASN A 22 -2.08 16.99 8.46
C ASN A 22 -2.14 15.76 9.39
N GLY A 23 -2.02 14.55 8.84
CA GLY A 23 -2.18 13.29 9.58
C GLY A 23 -3.63 12.90 9.83
N CYS A 24 -4.60 13.58 9.19
CA CYS A 24 -6.00 13.18 9.28
C CYS A 24 -6.26 11.95 8.42
N VAL A 25 -6.89 10.93 8.99
CA VAL A 25 -7.31 9.73 8.25
C VAL A 25 -8.46 10.10 7.33
N LEU A 26 -8.28 9.84 6.04
CA LEU A 26 -9.31 9.98 5.01
C LEU A 26 -10.02 8.66 4.75
N ALA A 27 -9.28 7.56 4.75
CA ALA A 27 -9.83 6.23 4.53
C ALA A 27 -8.98 5.13 5.19
N LEU A 28 -9.64 4.02 5.51
CA LEU A 28 -9.01 2.76 5.91
C LEU A 28 -9.40 1.69 4.89
N CYS A 29 -8.46 0.83 4.53
CA CYS A 29 -8.75 -0.35 3.72
C CYS A 29 -8.20 -1.59 4.40
N SER A 30 -8.99 -2.66 4.38
CA SER A 30 -8.58 -4.00 4.79
C SER A 30 -9.30 -5.03 3.94
N GLY A 31 -8.68 -6.17 3.71
CA GLY A 31 -9.33 -7.25 2.98
C GLY A 31 -8.41 -8.39 2.57
N PRO A 32 -9.01 -9.53 2.16
CA PRO A 32 -8.27 -10.67 1.67
C PRO A 32 -7.71 -10.39 0.26
N MET A 33 -6.54 -10.95 -0.05
CA MET A 33 -5.85 -10.77 -1.35
C MET A 33 -5.57 -12.11 -2.04
N GLY A 34 -6.28 -13.16 -1.64
CA GLY A 34 -6.10 -14.51 -2.15
C GLY A 34 -5.03 -15.28 -1.39
N GLU A 35 -4.27 -16.12 -2.09
CA GLU A 35 -3.18 -16.91 -1.52
C GLU A 35 -1.83 -16.47 -2.11
N GLY A 36 -0.80 -16.39 -1.28
CA GLY A 36 0.51 -15.96 -1.74
C GLY A 36 1.59 -15.99 -0.66
N TYR A 37 2.82 -15.75 -1.09
CA TYR A 37 3.96 -15.62 -0.21
C TYR A 37 3.95 -14.27 0.53
N ALA A 38 4.46 -14.24 1.76
CA ALA A 38 4.55 -13.03 2.57
C ALA A 38 5.28 -11.87 1.86
N ALA A 39 6.35 -12.17 1.11
CA ALA A 39 7.06 -11.18 0.31
C ALA A 39 6.18 -10.54 -0.77
N ASN A 40 5.25 -11.32 -1.34
CA ASN A 40 4.33 -10.84 -2.36
C ASN A 40 3.13 -10.11 -1.75
N ALA A 41 2.71 -10.45 -0.52
CA ALA A 41 1.58 -9.83 0.15
C ALA A 41 1.76 -8.31 0.33
N LYS A 42 2.97 -7.86 0.70
CA LYS A 42 3.28 -6.44 0.84
C LYS A 42 3.25 -5.70 -0.49
N LEU A 43 3.84 -6.29 -1.53
CA LEU A 43 3.82 -5.74 -2.87
C LEU A 43 2.37 -5.58 -3.36
N LEU A 44 1.58 -6.64 -3.23
CA LEU A 44 0.17 -6.65 -3.60
C LEU A 44 -0.62 -5.60 -2.79
N ALA A 45 -0.24 -5.34 -1.53
CA ALA A 45 -0.91 -4.33 -0.71
C ALA A 45 -0.70 -2.94 -1.29
N ILE A 46 0.55 -2.63 -1.65
CA ILE A 46 0.88 -1.36 -2.29
C ILE A 46 0.15 -1.22 -3.63
N GLU A 47 0.15 -2.27 -4.46
CA GLU A 47 -0.54 -2.26 -5.75
C GLU A 47 -2.06 -2.05 -5.60
N ASN A 48 -2.70 -2.73 -4.65
CA ASN A 48 -4.13 -2.53 -4.35
C ASN A 48 -4.40 -1.10 -3.81
N GLY A 49 -3.52 -0.56 -2.98
CA GLY A 49 -3.66 0.82 -2.48
C GLY A 49 -3.58 1.85 -3.57
N LEU A 50 -2.66 1.64 -4.50
CA LEU A 50 -2.51 2.47 -5.68
C LEU A 50 -3.75 2.41 -6.58
N GLU A 51 -4.33 1.23 -6.77
CA GLU A 51 -5.57 1.05 -7.52
C GLU A 51 -6.77 1.72 -6.82
N ILE A 52 -6.92 1.54 -5.51
CA ILE A 52 -7.94 2.21 -4.69
C ILE A 52 -7.79 3.74 -4.81
N PHE A 53 -6.56 4.25 -4.73
CA PHE A 53 -6.29 5.68 -4.87
C PHE A 53 -6.59 6.17 -6.28
N GLY A 54 -6.16 5.46 -7.33
CA GLY A 54 -6.40 5.83 -8.73
C GLY A 54 -7.89 5.84 -9.10
N ASN A 55 -8.69 4.97 -8.50
CA ASN A 55 -10.15 4.91 -8.69
C ASN A 55 -10.94 5.83 -7.75
N SER A 56 -10.26 6.57 -6.86
CA SER A 56 -10.89 7.49 -5.92
C SER A 56 -11.02 8.91 -6.49
N GLY A 57 -11.80 9.74 -5.80
CA GLY A 57 -11.85 11.19 -6.08
C GLY A 57 -10.56 11.93 -5.73
N TRP A 58 -9.55 11.26 -5.15
CA TRP A 58 -8.29 11.87 -4.71
C TRP A 58 -7.15 11.80 -5.75
N VAL A 59 -7.38 11.19 -6.91
CA VAL A 59 -6.35 11.03 -7.97
C VAL A 59 -5.75 12.37 -8.44
N GLY A 60 -6.49 13.49 -8.31
CA GLY A 60 -6.01 14.84 -8.60
C GLY A 60 -5.04 15.44 -7.58
N CYS A 61 -4.80 14.74 -6.45
CA CYS A 61 -3.78 15.13 -5.49
C CYS A 61 -2.39 14.87 -6.10
N LYS A 62 -1.73 15.94 -6.56
CA LYS A 62 -0.45 15.93 -7.31
C LYS A 62 0.71 15.19 -6.65
N HIS A 63 0.59 14.83 -5.37
CA HIS A 63 1.63 14.20 -4.58
C HIS A 63 1.03 13.08 -3.72
N LEU A 64 1.43 11.85 -4.01
CA LEU A 64 1.15 10.67 -3.18
C LEU A 64 2.44 10.21 -2.51
N VAL A 65 2.38 9.97 -1.20
CA VAL A 65 3.48 9.36 -0.43
C VAL A 65 3.04 7.97 0.01
N ILE A 66 3.84 6.96 -0.32
CA ILE A 66 3.61 5.58 0.10
C ILE A 66 4.59 5.25 1.21
N GLU A 67 4.04 5.10 2.41
CA GLU A 67 4.77 4.65 3.58
C GLU A 67 4.69 3.12 3.70
N SER A 68 5.85 2.45 3.69
CA SER A 68 5.95 1.00 3.88
C SER A 68 7.23 0.60 4.61
N ASP A 69 7.25 -0.64 5.13
CA ASP A 69 8.46 -1.28 5.66
C ASP A 69 9.40 -1.70 4.49
N PRO A 70 10.65 -2.14 4.78
CA PRO A 70 11.69 -2.24 3.77
C PRO A 70 11.56 -3.56 2.99
N MET A 71 10.92 -3.50 1.82
CA MET A 71 11.07 -4.42 0.69
C MET A 71 10.25 -3.90 -0.50
N LEU A 72 10.86 -3.09 -1.37
CA LEU A 72 10.24 -2.68 -2.64
C LEU A 72 10.90 -3.47 -3.77
N SER A 73 10.12 -4.26 -4.50
CA SER A 73 10.62 -5.09 -5.60
C SER A 73 10.60 -4.33 -6.93
N ILE A 74 11.42 -4.79 -7.88
CA ILE A 74 11.51 -4.24 -9.25
C ILE A 74 10.14 -4.28 -9.98
N SER A 75 9.29 -5.26 -9.66
CA SER A 75 7.96 -5.40 -10.29
C SER A 75 7.00 -4.28 -9.91
N LEU A 76 7.15 -3.68 -8.72
CA LEU A 76 6.35 -2.53 -8.29
C LEU A 76 6.54 -1.34 -9.25
N PHE A 77 7.79 -1.07 -9.62
CA PHE A 77 8.16 0.10 -10.42
C PHE A 77 7.50 0.11 -11.81
N LYS A 78 7.35 -1.06 -12.45
CA LYS A 78 6.70 -1.16 -13.76
C LYS A 78 5.22 -0.77 -13.75
N ARG A 79 4.50 -1.08 -12.66
CA ARG A 79 3.08 -0.69 -12.49
C ARG A 79 2.93 0.76 -12.07
N VAL A 80 3.86 1.24 -11.25
CA VAL A 80 3.93 2.64 -10.79
C VAL A 80 4.05 3.61 -11.97
N ASP A 81 4.82 3.29 -13.01
CA ASP A 81 4.98 4.17 -14.19
C ASP A 81 3.64 4.54 -14.86
N THR A 82 2.70 3.58 -14.91
CA THR A 82 1.37 3.84 -15.50
C THR A 82 0.54 4.78 -14.62
N LEU A 83 0.68 4.67 -13.29
CA LEU A 83 -0.05 5.46 -12.31
C LEU A 83 0.55 6.85 -12.10
N VAL A 84 1.86 7.00 -12.25
CA VAL A 84 2.55 8.31 -12.18
C VAL A 84 1.98 9.26 -13.23
N ASN A 85 1.62 8.77 -14.43
CA ASN A 85 0.98 9.60 -15.45
C ASN A 85 -0.41 10.14 -15.02
N ALA A 86 -1.13 9.43 -14.15
CA ALA A 86 -2.43 9.85 -13.64
C ALA A 86 -2.33 10.71 -12.37
N ILE A 87 -1.38 10.41 -11.48
CA ILE A 87 -1.23 11.01 -10.15
C ILE A 87 -0.27 12.21 -10.17
N GLY A 88 0.60 12.30 -11.17
CA GLY A 88 1.63 13.32 -11.32
C GLY A 88 2.95 12.93 -10.65
N SER A 89 2.93 12.61 -9.35
CA SER A 89 4.13 12.12 -8.66
C SER A 89 3.83 11.19 -7.49
N ILE A 90 4.70 10.19 -7.31
CA ILE A 90 4.62 9.19 -6.25
C ILE A 90 5.99 9.09 -5.58
N ASN A 91 6.03 9.31 -4.26
CA ASN A 91 7.22 9.16 -3.44
C ASN A 91 7.08 7.94 -2.54
N PHE A 92 8.15 7.15 -2.42
CA PHE A 92 8.22 6.04 -1.47
C PHE A 92 9.01 6.49 -0.25
N MET A 93 8.39 6.37 0.92
CA MET A 93 9.02 6.68 2.20
C MET A 93 9.08 5.43 3.06
N TYR A 94 10.28 5.12 3.54
CA TYR A 94 10.46 4.07 4.52
C TYR A 94 9.98 4.54 5.90
N VAL A 95 9.21 3.70 6.57
CA VAL A 95 8.78 3.92 7.96
C VAL A 95 9.04 2.68 8.81
N SER A 96 9.28 2.89 10.11
CA SER A 96 9.42 1.78 11.06
C SER A 96 8.12 1.00 11.17
N ARG A 97 8.18 -0.27 11.63
CA ARG A 97 6.97 -1.06 11.86
C ARG A 97 6.05 -0.44 12.91
N GLU A 98 6.59 0.28 13.88
CA GLU A 98 5.83 0.98 14.92
C GLU A 98 5.03 2.14 14.31
N SER A 99 5.65 2.92 13.43
CA SER A 99 4.99 3.99 12.69
C SER A 99 3.95 3.47 11.70
N ASN A 100 4.12 2.27 11.14
CA ASN A 100 3.15 1.61 10.26
C ASN A 100 2.14 0.71 11.02
N SER A 101 1.98 0.91 12.33
CA SER A 101 1.20 0.02 13.21
C SER A 101 -0.25 -0.17 12.76
N TRP A 102 -0.93 0.89 12.32
CA TRP A 102 -2.33 0.78 11.87
C TRP A 102 -2.50 -0.08 10.62
N ALA A 103 -1.62 0.08 9.63
CA ALA A 103 -1.64 -0.77 8.45
C ALA A 103 -1.30 -2.24 8.80
N ASN A 104 -0.45 -2.47 9.81
CA ASN A 104 -0.18 -3.82 10.31
C ASN A 104 -1.38 -4.44 11.01
N GLU A 105 -2.10 -3.68 11.85
CA GLU A 105 -3.31 -4.15 12.53
C GLU A 105 -4.43 -4.50 11.55
N LEU A 106 -4.56 -3.74 10.46
CA LEU A 106 -5.55 -3.97 9.42
C LEU A 106 -5.24 -5.18 8.51
N ALA A 107 -4.00 -5.67 8.52
CA ALA A 107 -3.54 -6.77 7.67
C ALA A 107 -3.51 -8.14 8.40
N LYS A 108 -4.31 -8.35 9.45
CA LYS A 108 -4.24 -9.52 10.35
C LYS A 108 -5.28 -10.61 10.09
#